data_AF-A0A1F8PB86-F1
#
_entry.id   AF-A0A1F8PB86-F1
#
_cell.length_a   1.000
_cell.length_b   1.000
_cell.length_c   1.000
_cell.angle_alpha   90.00
_cell.angle_beta   90.00
_cell.angle_gamma   90.00
#
_symmetry.space_group_name_H-M   'P 1'
#
loop_
_entity.id
_entity.type
_entity.pdbx_description
1 polymer ?
#
loop_
_entity_poly.entity_id
_entity_poly.type
_entity_poly.pdbx_seq_one_letter_code
_entity_poly.pdbx_strand_id
1 'polypeptide(L)' 'MQGVFSRGDERVAQTLAGMEDVSLAAWRRAIEENQLDINYYVNQRWETGQKLPWSVIDSGMKEERLCQEMERAIKE' A
#
# COMPACT_ATOMS: atom_id res chain seq x y z
N MET A 1 5.30 7.26 6.64
CA MET A 1 5.72 7.24 5.22
C MET A 1 6.06 5.84 4.75
N GLN A 2 7.12 5.21 5.26
CA GLN A 2 7.57 3.89 4.78
C GLN A 2 6.44 2.83 4.75
N GLY A 3 5.62 2.74 5.80
CA GLY A 3 4.48 1.80 5.82
C GLY A 3 3.41 2.02 4.74
N VAL A 4 3.26 3.24 4.21
CA VAL A 4 2.34 3.54 3.08
C VAL A 4 2.99 3.09 1.78
N PHE A 5 4.28 3.37 1.60
CA PHE A 5 5.02 3.03 0.39
C PHE A 5 5.17 1.51 0.22
N SER A 6 5.35 0.78 1.32
CA SER A 6 5.37 -0.69 1.32
C SER A 6 4.08 -1.33 0.80
N ARG A 7 2.96 -0.58 0.69
CA ARG A 7 1.69 -1.09 0.17
C ARG A 7 1.58 -0.99 -1.35
N GLY A 8 2.44 -0.24 -2.06
CA GLY A 8 2.46 -0.28 -3.54
C GLY A 8 1.12 0.00 -4.25
N ASP A 9 0.26 0.87 -3.71
CA ASP A 9 -1.02 1.29 -4.33
C ASP A 9 -0.78 2.35 -5.42
N GLU A 10 -1.51 2.28 -6.54
CA GLU A 10 -1.46 3.28 -7.61
C GLU A 10 -1.83 4.70 -7.14
N ARG A 11 -2.72 4.82 -6.15
CA ARG A 11 -3.11 6.12 -5.55
C ARG A 11 -1.94 6.77 -4.82
N VAL A 12 -1.05 5.97 -4.24
CA VAL A 12 0.20 6.45 -3.63
C VAL A 12 1.14 6.93 -4.73
N ALA A 13 1.23 6.22 -5.86
CA ALA A 13 2.04 6.65 -6.99
C ALA A 13 1.56 7.99 -7.58
N GLN A 14 0.24 8.18 -7.73
CA GLN A 14 -0.34 9.46 -8.17
C GLN A 14 0.01 10.60 -7.20
N THR A 15 -0.09 10.36 -5.89
CA THR A 15 0.28 11.33 -4.86
C THR A 15 1.76 11.71 -4.96
N LEU A 16 2.65 10.74 -5.14
CA LEU A 16 4.08 10.98 -5.29
C LEU A 16 4.40 11.75 -6.57
N ALA A 17 3.72 11.48 -7.68
CA ALA A 17 3.91 12.18 -8.95
C ALA A 17 3.50 13.66 -8.89
N GLY A 18 2.59 14.02 -7.98
CA GLY A 18 2.17 15.41 -7.75
C GLY A 18 3.11 16.21 -6.83
N MET A 19 4.14 15.60 -6.26
CA MET A 19 5.06 16.31 -5.37
C MET A 19 6.04 17.19 -6.18
N GLU A 20 6.05 18.50 -5.88
CA GLU A 20 6.98 19.45 -6.50
C GLU A 20 8.43 19.26 -6.06
N ASP A 21 8.65 18.79 -4.82
CA ASP A 21 9.97 18.57 -4.21
C ASP A 21 9.96 17.35 -3.27
N VAL A 22 11.13 16.73 -3.06
CA VAL A 22 11.31 15.64 -2.10
C VAL A 22 11.42 16.21 -0.67
N SER A 23 10.28 16.56 -0.08
CA SER A 23 10.20 17.04 1.30
C SER A 23 8.97 16.52 2.03
N LEU A 24 9.04 16.48 3.37
CA LEU A 24 7.90 16.12 4.23
C LEU A 24 6.72 17.08 4.06
N ALA A 25 7.00 18.36 3.81
CA ALA A 25 5.97 19.37 3.62
C ALA A 25 5.24 19.18 2.28
N ALA A 26 5.97 18.90 1.21
CA ALA A 26 5.39 18.58 -0.09
C ALA A 26 4.58 17.27 -0.03
N TRP A 27 5.08 16.25 0.68
CA TRP A 27 4.34 15.00 0.90
C TRP A 27 3.00 15.24 1.60
N ARG A 28 2.97 16.03 2.69
CA ARG A 28 1.72 16.34 3.41
C ARG A 28 0.71 17.07 2.52
N ARG A 29 1.16 18.06 1.73
CA ARG A 29 0.31 18.78 0.77
C ARG A 29 -0.25 17.84 -0.29
N ALA A 30 0.60 17.02 -0.91
CA ALA A 30 0.18 16.09 -1.93
C ALA A 30 -0.86 15.07 -1.41
N ILE A 31 -0.72 14.59 -0.17
CA ILE A 31 -1.72 13.73 0.49
C ILE A 31 -3.08 14.44 0.57
N GLU A 32 -3.09 15.70 1.02
CA GLU A 32 -4.32 16.49 1.19
C GLU A 32 -5.00 16.74 -0.15
N GLU A 33 -4.23 17.13 -1.17
CA GLU A 33 -4.70 17.39 -2.53
C GLU A 33 -5.29 16.15 -3.21
N ASN A 34 -4.66 14.99 -3.02
CA ASN A 34 -5.11 13.71 -3.57
C ASN A 34 -6.08 12.95 -2.65
N GLN A 35 -6.45 13.54 -1.51
CA GLN A 35 -7.36 12.95 -0.51
C GLN A 35 -6.96 11.53 -0.11
N LEU A 36 -5.66 11.29 0.01
CA LEU A 36 -5.12 9.97 0.31
C LEU A 36 -5.31 9.65 1.80
N ASP A 37 -6.11 8.64 2.13
CA ASP A 37 -6.25 8.18 3.51
C ASP A 37 -5.02 7.37 3.94
N ILE A 38 -4.17 7.97 4.77
CA ILE A 38 -2.97 7.31 5.30
C ILE A 38 -3.32 6.22 6.31
N ASN A 39 -4.41 6.37 7.06
CA ASN A 39 -4.80 5.40 8.08
C ASN A 39 -5.23 4.08 7.44
N TYR A 40 -5.83 4.13 6.26
CA TYR A 40 -6.14 2.95 5.44
C TYR A 40 -4.90 2.09 5.16
N TYR A 41 -3.72 2.66 4.94
CA TYR A 41 -2.52 1.87 4.61
C TYR A 41 -1.75 1.36 5.85
N VAL A 42 -1.88 2.04 6.99
CA VAL A 42 -1.09 1.76 8.19
C VAL A 42 -1.85 0.92 9.22
N ASN A 43 -3.15 1.16 9.39
CA ASN A 43 -3.94 0.55 10.47
C ASN A 43 -4.88 -0.56 9.99
N GLN A 44 -5.00 -0.76 8.68
CA GLN A 44 -5.89 -1.79 8.12
C GLN A 44 -5.29 -3.19 8.25
N ARG A 45 -6.12 -4.13 8.71
CA ARG A 45 -5.84 -5.56 8.61
C ARG A 45 -6.38 -6.09 7.28
N TRP A 46 -5.55 -6.84 6.58
CA TRP A 46 -5.86 -7.39 5.27
C TRP A 46 -6.18 -8.89 5.39
N GLU A 47 -7.44 -9.24 5.24
CA GLU A 47 -7.96 -10.60 5.09
C GLU A 47 -7.70 -11.18 3.70
N THR A 48 -7.53 -12.50 3.66
CA THR A 48 -7.39 -13.28 2.43
C THR A 48 -8.72 -13.31 1.68
N GLY A 49 -8.73 -12.76 0.46
CA GLY A 49 -9.95 -12.65 -0.37
C GLY A 49 -10.45 -11.23 -0.60
N GLN A 50 -9.86 -10.22 0.04
CA GLN A 50 -10.09 -8.83 -0.37
C GLN A 50 -9.10 -8.42 -1.45
N LYS A 51 -9.53 -7.59 -2.40
CA LYS A 51 -8.64 -7.04 -3.40
C LYS A 51 -7.62 -6.11 -2.74
N LEU A 52 -6.36 -6.52 -2.74
CA LEU A 52 -5.27 -5.74 -2.15
C LEU A 52 -4.92 -4.54 -3.04
N PRO A 53 -4.43 -3.42 -2.46
CA PRO A 53 -3.98 -2.25 -3.20
C PRO A 53 -2.92 -2.56 -4.27
N TRP A 54 -2.05 -3.52 -3.96
CA TRP A 54 -0.98 -4.00 -4.85
C TRP A 54 -1.39 -5.19 -5.73
N SER A 55 -2.69 -5.56 -5.76
CA SER A 55 -3.18 -6.67 -6.59
C SER A 55 -3.02 -6.44 -8.10
N VAL A 56 -2.73 -5.20 -8.52
CA VAL A 56 -2.38 -4.87 -9.91
C VAL A 56 -1.03 -5.45 -10.33
N ILE A 57 -0.16 -5.78 -9.37
CA ILE A 57 1.17 -6.33 -9.62
C ILE A 57 1.06 -7.86 -9.78
N ASP A 58 1.28 -8.35 -11.00
CA ASP A 58 1.44 -9.78 -11.23
C ASP A 58 2.87 -10.21 -10.84
N SER A 59 2.97 -11.03 -9.79
CA SER A 59 4.24 -11.59 -9.32
C SER A 59 4.57 -12.96 -9.92
N GLY A 60 3.68 -13.52 -10.75
CA GLY A 60 3.76 -14.91 -11.23
C GLY A 60 3.48 -15.97 -10.16
N MET A 61 3.16 -15.55 -8.92
CA MET A 61 2.76 -16.44 -7.84
C MET A 61 1.25 -16.52 -7.72
N LYS A 62 0.76 -17.73 -7.44
CA LYS A 62 -0.64 -17.97 -7.13
C LYS A 62 -1.01 -17.35 -5.78
N GLU A 63 -2.15 -16.66 -5.72
CA GLU A 63 -2.63 -16.00 -4.51
C GLU A 63 -2.84 -16.99 -3.35
N GLU A 64 -3.26 -18.23 -3.65
CA GLU A 64 -3.44 -19.29 -2.65
C GLU A 64 -2.12 -19.63 -1.95
N ARG A 65 -1.00 -19.61 -2.68
CA ARG A 65 0.33 -19.84 -2.11
C ARG A 65 0.71 -18.70 -1.16
N LEU A 66 0.42 -17.45 -1.53
CA LEU A 66 0.67 -16.29 -0.67
C LEU A 66 -0.15 -16.35 0.62
N CYS A 67 -1.41 -16.78 0.53
CA CYS A 67 -2.26 -16.99 1.70
C CYS A 67 -1.69 -18.08 2.64
N GLN A 68 -1.22 -19.20 2.08
CA GLN A 68 -0.58 -20.27 2.86
C GLN A 68 0.69 -19.79 3.58
N GLU A 69 1.55 -19.03 2.90
CA GLU A 69 2.76 -18.47 3.53
C GLU A 69 2.40 -17.46 4.65
N MET A 70 1.35 -16.65 4.47
CA MET A 70 0.85 -15.76 5.51
C MET A 70 0.39 -16.54 6.74
N GLU A 71 -0.40 -17.60 6.55
CA GLU A 71 -0.87 -18.45 7.65
C GLU A 71 0.27 -19.12 8.41
N ARG A 72 1.34 -19.51 7.71
CA ARG A 72 2.54 -20.08 8.34
C ARG A 72 3.25 -19.03 9.20
N ALA A 73 3.49 -17.83 8.66
CA ALA A 73 4.17 -16.76 9.37
C ALA A 73 3.41 -16.26 10.62
N ILE A 74 2.08 -16.38 10.65
CA ILE A 74 1.26 -16.01 11.82
C ILE A 74 1.33 -17.08 12.93
N LYS A 75 1.63 -18.33 12.58
CA LYS A 75 1.71 -19.46 13.53
C LYS A 75 3.09 -19.59 14.19
N GLU A 76 4.11 -18.92 13.65
CA GLU A 76 5.46 -18.80 14.21
C GLU A 76 5.52 -17.69 15.29
#